data_AF-A0A0S8KXF0-F1
#
_entry.id   AF-A0A0S8KXF0-F1
#
_cell.length_a   1.000
_cell.length_b   1.000
_cell.length_c   1.000
_cell.angle_alpha   90.00
_cell.angle_beta   90.00
_cell.angle_gamma   90.00
#
_symmetry.space_group_name_H-M   'P 1'
#
loop_
_entity.id
_entity.type
_entity.pdbx_description
1 polymer ?
#
loop_
_entity_poly.entity_id
_entity_poly.type
_entity_poly.pdbx_seq_one_letter_code
_entity_poly.pdbx_strand_id
1 'polypeptide(L)'
;MSAFIIYLLSLGTTVITLKKFKQHFAKAKYLSGSVFLLVAILSFSFYLLQDSKQSIARSVFELDETFPVPSNDPVGEAKGLFPGRVVWIYDADATDENYDPASAGNDWWYSHNNVDQDVVEQMLSAAIMQYAGKDDISAAWEAIFKSFNSSHGRGETGYTEGEKIAVKINLTNQCCSSSERMDATPQLLNALLYELTVNVGVQESDITLGDPYRDFRAEYVDIVMSEFPDVNYIDGKGGNGVIQTAPSANEVLVFSDKVKKSTLPQCYLDATYLINMPCLKTHNAGGITIIAKNHMGSFLEKGSNPASQSAAAMHYSLPSNVAGQKKYRHLVDFMGHEQTGGKGLLYIVDGIWAGEDWSGWIKRFKSAPFNNDYPNSILVGQDPVALESVCFDILFEECLSDETKGMYPISYKNEVADYLLQCASADYWPENISYDPEGDGSVLKSLGVFEHWNNASDKKYSRNLGTGDGIELIYIDMAALAINTVEADHINLASPNPFTNNTTFTLPEGLDPDAKLAIYDLSGSMVYQMNCNQSRVIIWYGDDSQGRLLIPGLYIYKISDQKISNHYSGKVSILNR
;
A
#
# COMPACT_ATOMS: atom_id res chain seq x y z
N MET A 1 -24.88 32.63 9.74
CA MET A 1 -25.01 32.44 11.20
C MET A 1 -24.23 31.19 11.53
N SER A 2 -23.22 31.23 12.41
CA SER A 2 -22.35 30.05 12.59
C SER A 2 -23.12 28.88 13.21
N ALA A 3 -22.77 27.64 12.85
CA ALA A 3 -23.36 26.43 13.43
C ALA A 3 -23.23 26.41 14.96
N PHE A 4 -22.15 26.99 15.49
CA PHE A 4 -21.93 27.19 16.92
C PHE A 4 -22.96 28.13 17.58
N ILE A 5 -23.36 29.22 16.91
CA ILE A 5 -24.40 30.13 17.41
C ILE A 5 -25.77 29.44 17.40
N ILE A 6 -26.07 28.66 16.35
CA ILE A 6 -27.32 27.89 16.25
C ILE A 6 -27.36 26.79 17.34
N TYR A 7 -26.23 26.13 17.61
CA TYR A 7 -26.06 25.18 18.70
C TYR A 7 -26.39 25.81 20.06
N LEU A 8 -25.75 26.94 20.41
CA LEU A 8 -26.00 27.62 21.69
C LEU A 8 -27.45 28.10 21.82
N LEU A 9 -28.06 28.57 20.74
CA LEU A 9 -29.45 29.00 20.72
C LEU A 9 -30.42 27.82 20.87
N SER A 10 -30.16 26.68 20.23
CA SER A 10 -31.00 25.48 20.33
C SER A 10 -30.96 24.86 21.75
N LEU A 11 -29.77 24.78 22.34
CA LEU A 11 -29.57 24.28 23.70
C LEU A 11 -30.22 25.23 24.73
N GLY A 12 -29.97 26.53 24.60
CA GLY A 12 -30.55 27.57 25.45
C GLY A 12 -32.09 27.59 25.38
N THR A 13 -32.64 27.51 24.17
CA THR A 13 -34.10 27.48 23.95
C THR A 13 -34.72 26.22 24.56
N THR A 14 -34.08 25.06 24.41
CA THR A 14 -34.55 23.79 24.99
C THR A 14 -34.61 23.86 26.52
N VAL A 15 -33.56 24.38 27.16
CA VAL A 15 -33.51 24.53 28.63
C VAL A 15 -34.57 25.50 29.15
N ILE A 16 -34.73 26.67 28.49
CA ILE A 16 -35.69 27.68 28.91
C ILE A 16 -37.13 27.17 28.77
N THR A 17 -37.44 26.50 27.65
CA THR A 17 -38.78 25.97 27.37
C THR A 17 -39.14 24.79 28.28
N LEU A 18 -38.19 23.91 28.62
CA LEU A 18 -38.39 22.87 29.64
C LEU A 18 -38.65 23.45 31.04
N LYS A 19 -37.96 24.54 31.40
CA LYS A 19 -38.22 25.26 32.66
C LYS A 19 -39.63 25.87 32.68
N LYS A 20 -40.09 26.44 31.56
CA LYS A 20 -41.45 26.97 31.40
C LYS A 20 -42.52 25.88 31.41
N PHE A 21 -42.25 24.73 30.78
CA PHE A 21 -43.10 23.54 30.86
C PHE A 21 -43.34 23.13 32.32
N LYS A 22 -42.27 22.90 33.09
CA LYS A 22 -42.37 22.53 34.52
C LYS A 22 -43.16 23.56 35.34
N GLN A 23 -42.92 24.85 35.11
CA GLN A 23 -43.64 25.94 35.79
C GLN A 23 -45.14 25.98 35.47
N HIS A 24 -45.52 25.74 34.21
CA HIS A 24 -46.92 25.76 33.79
C HIS A 24 -47.67 24.50 34.21
N PHE A 25 -47.00 23.34 34.20
CA PHE A 25 -47.56 22.09 34.74
C PHE A 25 -47.79 22.18 36.25
N ALA A 26 -46.86 22.76 37.01
CA ALA A 26 -47.03 23.01 38.45
C ALA A 26 -48.20 23.96 38.76
N LYS A 27 -48.62 24.79 37.80
CA LYS A 27 -49.76 25.71 37.91
C LYS A 27 -51.05 25.15 37.27
N ALA A 28 -51.09 23.85 36.97
CA ALA A 28 -52.21 23.16 36.30
C ALA A 28 -52.60 23.78 34.94
N LYS A 29 -51.70 24.52 34.28
CA LYS A 29 -51.92 25.12 32.95
C LYS A 29 -51.43 24.16 31.86
N TYR A 30 -52.08 23.00 31.78
CA TYR A 30 -51.61 21.86 30.97
C TYR A 30 -51.49 22.19 29.49
N LEU A 31 -52.47 22.89 28.89
CA LEU A 31 -52.42 23.26 27.47
C LEU A 31 -51.19 24.11 27.13
N SER A 32 -50.91 25.12 27.94
CA SER A 32 -49.74 25.98 27.77
C SER A 32 -48.44 25.25 28.09
N GLY A 33 -48.45 24.35 29.08
CA GLY A 33 -47.32 23.46 29.35
C GLY A 33 -46.98 22.58 28.14
N SER A 34 -47.97 21.90 27.58
CA SER A 34 -47.81 21.02 26.41
C SER A 34 -47.23 21.76 25.21
N VAL A 35 -47.60 23.03 24.99
CA VAL A 35 -46.98 23.88 23.94
C VAL A 35 -45.48 24.06 24.19
N PHE A 36 -45.06 24.38 25.42
CA PHE A 36 -43.64 24.52 25.74
C PHE A 36 -42.86 23.19 25.63
N LEU A 37 -43.49 22.07 25.96
CA LEU A 37 -42.90 20.75 25.77
C LEU A 37 -42.69 20.45 24.28
N LEU A 38 -43.67 20.78 23.44
CA LEU A 38 -43.60 20.56 22.01
C LEU A 38 -42.51 21.43 21.36
N VAL A 39 -42.36 22.68 21.82
CA VAL A 39 -41.24 23.55 21.39
C VAL A 39 -39.88 22.98 21.84
N ALA A 40 -39.76 22.49 23.08
CA ALA A 40 -38.54 21.83 23.54
C ALA A 40 -38.18 20.60 22.70
N ILE A 41 -39.17 19.76 22.37
CA ILE A 41 -38.96 18.58 21.52
C ILE A 41 -38.54 18.99 20.11
N LEU A 42 -39.17 20.00 19.51
CA LEU A 42 -38.80 20.48 18.18
C LEU A 42 -37.39 21.09 18.16
N SER A 43 -37.04 21.91 19.15
CA SER A 43 -35.68 22.47 19.28
C SER A 43 -34.62 21.39 19.51
N PHE A 44 -34.93 20.36 20.30
CA PHE A 44 -34.03 19.23 20.55
C PHE A 44 -33.94 18.26 19.34
N SER A 45 -35.02 18.10 18.59
CA SER A 45 -35.03 17.32 17.34
C SER A 45 -34.17 18.01 16.27
N PHE A 46 -34.15 19.34 16.25
CA PHE A 46 -33.26 20.13 15.40
C PHE A 46 -31.77 19.89 15.75
N TYR A 47 -31.46 19.71 17.04
CA TYR A 47 -30.13 19.29 17.50
C TYR A 47 -29.78 17.89 16.99
N LEU A 48 -30.64 16.89 17.19
CA LEU A 48 -30.39 15.51 16.77
C LEU A 48 -30.25 15.35 15.24
N LEU A 49 -31.00 16.14 14.46
CA LEU A 49 -30.92 16.14 12.99
C LEU A 49 -29.68 16.88 12.45
N GLN A 50 -29.08 17.78 13.24
CA GLN A 50 -27.78 18.38 12.91
C GLN A 50 -26.60 17.52 13.38
N ASP A 51 -26.79 16.72 14.44
CA ASP A 51 -25.78 15.79 14.96
C ASP A 51 -25.52 14.61 13.98
N SER A 52 -26.43 14.35 13.04
CA SER A 52 -26.19 13.45 11.92
C SER A 52 -25.38 14.12 10.80
N LYS A 53 -24.06 13.90 10.83
CA LYS A 53 -23.14 13.81 9.67
C LYS A 53 -22.87 15.05 8.80
N GLN A 54 -23.16 16.29 9.19
CA GLN A 54 -22.59 17.47 8.51
C GLN A 54 -22.34 18.66 9.44
N SER A 55 -21.35 18.54 10.32
CA SER A 55 -20.43 19.64 10.65
C SER A 55 -19.33 19.16 11.58
N ILE A 56 -18.43 18.31 11.07
CA ILE A 56 -17.05 18.54 11.45
C ILE A 56 -16.72 19.83 10.73
N ALA A 57 -16.40 20.86 11.53
CA ALA A 57 -15.81 22.07 10.99
C ALA A 57 -14.79 21.65 9.93
N ARG A 58 -14.73 22.38 8.82
CA ARG A 58 -13.52 22.48 8.02
C ARG A 58 -12.45 23.03 8.98
N SER A 59 -11.99 22.19 9.90
CA SER A 59 -10.85 22.40 10.76
C SER A 59 -9.76 22.52 9.75
N VAL A 60 -9.37 23.76 9.49
CA VAL A 60 -8.01 24.21 9.19
C VAL A 60 -7.07 23.02 8.97
N PHE A 61 -7.30 22.29 7.88
CA PHE A 61 -6.26 21.51 7.25
C PHE A 61 -5.48 22.62 6.57
N GLU A 62 -4.21 22.75 6.89
CA GLU A 62 -3.31 23.39 5.95
C GLU A 62 -3.56 22.63 4.64
N LEU A 63 -4.22 23.28 3.69
CA LEU A 63 -4.07 22.88 2.31
C LEU A 63 -2.55 22.83 2.13
N ASP A 64 -2.03 21.68 1.73
CA ASP A 64 -0.70 21.67 1.17
C ASP A 64 -0.76 22.50 -0.12
N GLU A 65 -0.66 23.82 0.00
CA GLU A 65 -0.68 24.76 -1.14
C GLU A 65 0.53 24.53 -2.05
N THR A 66 1.43 23.62 -1.69
CA THR A 66 2.56 23.23 -2.51
C THR A 66 2.22 22.08 -3.47
N PHE A 67 1.25 21.22 -3.18
CA PHE A 67 0.83 20.17 -4.10
C PHE A 67 0.02 20.75 -5.28
N PRO A 68 0.17 20.24 -6.51
CA PRO A 68 -0.47 20.80 -7.72
C PRO A 68 -2.00 20.68 -7.80
N VAL A 69 -2.63 19.91 -6.91
CA VAL A 69 -4.09 19.74 -6.84
C VAL A 69 -4.58 19.78 -5.39
N PRO A 70 -5.86 20.10 -5.13
CA PRO A 70 -6.41 20.07 -3.78
C PRO A 70 -6.37 18.67 -3.17
N SER A 71 -6.08 18.60 -1.87
CA SER A 71 -6.25 17.38 -1.08
C SER A 71 -7.70 16.89 -1.11
N ASN A 72 -7.86 15.57 -1.17
CA ASN A 72 -9.14 14.87 -1.09
C ASN A 72 -10.21 15.28 -2.11
N ASP A 73 -9.78 15.70 -3.30
CA ASP A 73 -10.63 16.05 -4.44
C ASP A 73 -10.41 15.04 -5.59
N PRO A 74 -10.98 13.83 -5.50
CA PRO A 74 -10.68 12.76 -6.44
C PRO A 74 -11.23 13.05 -7.84
N VAL A 75 -10.44 12.74 -8.86
CA VAL A 75 -10.82 12.84 -10.28
C VAL A 75 -10.69 11.46 -10.92
N GLY A 76 -11.71 11.07 -11.70
CA GLY A 76 -11.74 9.79 -12.42
C GLY A 76 -12.63 8.75 -11.75
N GLU A 77 -12.49 7.50 -12.20
CA GLU A 77 -13.28 6.37 -11.74
C GLU A 77 -12.35 5.29 -11.19
N ALA A 78 -12.44 5.05 -9.88
CA ALA A 78 -11.61 4.08 -9.19
C ALA A 78 -11.80 2.65 -9.72
N LYS A 79 -10.72 1.87 -9.87
CA LYS A 79 -10.71 0.53 -10.48
C LYS A 79 -10.22 -0.58 -9.53
N GLY A 80 -10.44 -1.84 -9.91
CA GLY A 80 -9.96 -3.03 -9.19
C GLY A 80 -11.00 -3.70 -8.30
N LEU A 81 -10.59 -4.80 -7.66
CA LEU A 81 -11.41 -5.62 -6.75
C LEU A 81 -12.02 -4.77 -5.63
N PHE A 82 -11.20 -3.90 -5.04
CA PHE A 82 -11.63 -2.80 -4.21
C PHE A 82 -11.28 -1.49 -4.94
N PRO A 83 -12.27 -0.79 -5.51
CA PRO A 83 -12.04 0.39 -6.33
C PRO A 83 -11.12 1.41 -5.66
N GLY A 84 -9.97 1.69 -6.27
CA GLY A 84 -9.01 2.71 -5.81
C GLY A 84 -8.22 2.31 -4.56
N ARG A 85 -8.28 1.04 -4.15
CA ARG A 85 -7.46 0.54 -3.05
C ARG A 85 -6.00 0.45 -3.45
N VAL A 86 -5.15 1.02 -2.61
CA VAL A 86 -3.70 0.88 -2.65
C VAL A 86 -3.25 0.33 -1.30
N VAL A 87 -2.44 -0.72 -1.32
CA VAL A 87 -1.77 -1.22 -0.13
C VAL A 87 -0.32 -0.80 -0.16
N TRP A 88 0.17 -0.25 0.95
CA TRP A 88 1.57 0.06 1.17
C TRP A 88 2.05 -0.69 2.40
N ILE A 89 2.92 -1.66 2.18
CA ILE A 89 3.64 -2.39 3.23
C ILE A 89 5.02 -1.77 3.40
N TYR A 90 5.37 -1.42 4.63
CA TYR A 90 6.70 -0.97 5.05
C TYR A 90 7.25 -1.94 6.09
N ASP A 91 8.51 -2.36 5.92
CA ASP A 91 9.22 -3.16 6.92
C ASP A 91 10.69 -2.76 6.96
N ALA A 92 11.12 -2.11 8.04
CA ALA A 92 12.49 -1.60 8.17
C ALA A 92 13.55 -2.72 8.06
N ASP A 93 13.18 -3.97 8.36
CA ASP A 93 14.10 -5.11 8.31
C ASP A 93 14.29 -5.67 6.89
N ALA A 94 13.64 -5.09 5.87
CA ALA A 94 13.75 -5.55 4.48
C ALA A 94 15.16 -5.30 3.87
N THR A 95 15.88 -4.29 4.34
CA THR A 95 17.25 -3.99 3.92
C THR A 95 18.19 -3.81 5.10
N ASP A 96 19.50 -3.96 4.85
CA ASP A 96 20.50 -3.59 5.86
C ASP A 96 20.54 -2.06 6.01
N GLU A 97 20.00 -1.57 7.13
CA GLU A 97 20.03 -0.16 7.52
C GLU A 97 21.46 0.40 7.62
N ASN A 98 22.52 -0.43 7.64
CA ASN A 98 23.92 0.01 7.68
C ASN A 98 24.61 -0.03 6.32
N TYR A 99 23.96 -0.53 5.28
CA TYR A 99 24.52 -0.52 3.93
C TYR A 99 24.85 0.92 3.51
N ASP A 100 26.09 1.13 3.06
CA ASP A 100 26.54 2.39 2.46
C ASP A 100 26.96 2.12 1.01
N PRO A 101 26.14 2.55 0.03
CA PRO A 101 26.42 2.31 -1.38
C PRO A 101 27.78 2.87 -1.84
N ALA A 102 28.28 3.93 -1.19
CA ALA A 102 29.56 4.55 -1.52
C ALA A 102 30.78 3.75 -1.01
N SER A 103 30.58 2.89 -0.01
CA SER A 103 31.62 2.07 0.63
C SER A 103 31.47 0.57 0.38
N ALA A 104 30.48 0.19 -0.43
CA ALA A 104 30.05 -1.17 -0.76
C ALA A 104 31.16 -2.14 -1.19
N GLY A 105 32.17 -1.68 -1.94
CA GLY A 105 33.21 -2.56 -2.47
C GLY A 105 32.64 -3.67 -3.35
N ASN A 106 32.64 -4.92 -2.86
CA ASN A 106 32.07 -6.09 -3.53
C ASN A 106 30.75 -6.57 -2.90
N ASP A 107 30.20 -5.83 -1.93
CA ASP A 107 28.89 -6.11 -1.33
C ASP A 107 27.87 -5.15 -1.95
N TRP A 108 26.98 -5.66 -2.80
CA TRP A 108 26.12 -4.82 -3.64
C TRP A 108 24.71 -4.77 -3.06
N TRP A 109 23.97 -3.71 -3.35
CA TRP A 109 22.61 -3.49 -2.85
C TRP A 109 21.66 -4.68 -3.05
N TYR A 110 21.86 -5.50 -4.07
CA TYR A 110 21.02 -6.67 -4.37
C TYR A 110 21.49 -7.97 -3.68
N SER A 111 22.57 -7.92 -2.90
CA SER A 111 23.13 -9.11 -2.23
C SER A 111 22.25 -9.51 -1.05
N HIS A 112 22.21 -10.81 -0.71
CA HIS A 112 21.45 -11.31 0.45
C HIS A 112 21.93 -10.74 1.81
N ASN A 113 23.10 -10.11 1.87
CA ASN A 113 23.53 -9.38 3.06
C ASN A 113 22.79 -8.05 3.24
N ASN A 114 22.28 -7.46 2.15
CA ASN A 114 21.69 -6.13 2.15
C ASN A 114 20.18 -6.14 1.90
N VAL A 115 19.60 -7.28 1.52
CA VAL A 115 18.16 -7.48 1.35
C VAL A 115 17.78 -8.83 1.94
N ASP A 116 16.85 -8.83 2.90
CA ASP A 116 16.33 -10.04 3.52
C ASP A 116 15.20 -10.66 2.67
N GLN A 117 15.44 -11.87 2.16
CA GLN A 117 14.49 -12.58 1.30
C GLN A 117 13.19 -12.91 2.04
N ASP A 118 13.27 -13.40 3.28
CA ASP A 118 12.11 -13.86 4.04
C ASP A 118 11.21 -12.68 4.44
N VAL A 119 11.81 -11.52 4.74
CA VAL A 119 11.06 -10.28 5.01
C VAL A 119 10.34 -9.81 3.74
N VAL A 120 11.03 -9.76 2.60
CA VAL A 120 10.43 -9.33 1.32
C VAL A 120 9.28 -10.25 0.90
N GLU A 121 9.40 -11.56 1.11
CA GLU A 121 8.31 -12.53 0.88
C GLU A 121 7.10 -12.24 1.76
N GLN A 122 7.30 -12.05 3.07
CA GLN A 122 6.23 -11.71 4.00
C GLN A 122 5.56 -10.39 3.63
N MET A 123 6.33 -9.38 3.24
CA MET A 123 5.80 -8.09 2.79
C MET A 123 4.92 -8.25 1.56
N LEU A 124 5.35 -9.02 0.54
CA LEU A 124 4.56 -9.22 -0.68
C LEU A 124 3.28 -10.01 -0.40
N SER A 125 3.37 -11.13 0.32
CA SER A 125 2.21 -11.92 0.75
C SER A 125 1.21 -11.06 1.53
N ALA A 126 1.69 -10.24 2.49
CA ALA A 126 0.85 -9.31 3.24
C ALA A 126 0.18 -8.28 2.33
N ALA A 127 0.93 -7.68 1.39
CA ALA A 127 0.38 -6.70 0.45
C ALA A 127 -0.78 -7.27 -0.38
N ILE A 128 -0.61 -8.49 -0.91
CA ILE A 128 -1.61 -9.19 -1.72
C ILE A 128 -2.86 -9.54 -0.90
N MET A 129 -2.66 -10.11 0.30
CA MET A 129 -3.75 -10.48 1.22
C MET A 129 -4.58 -9.25 1.64
N GLN A 130 -3.91 -8.16 2.01
CA GLN A 130 -4.55 -6.91 2.41
C GLN A 130 -5.27 -6.25 1.25
N TYR A 131 -4.69 -6.32 0.04
CA TYR A 131 -5.33 -5.80 -1.16
C TYR A 131 -6.64 -6.54 -1.40
N ALA A 132 -6.60 -7.87 -1.38
CA ALA A 132 -7.75 -8.73 -1.60
C ALA A 132 -8.75 -8.81 -0.43
N GLY A 133 -8.41 -8.27 0.75
CA GLY A 133 -9.21 -8.39 1.96
C GLY A 133 -9.42 -9.84 2.38
N LYS A 134 -8.36 -10.65 2.30
CA LYS A 134 -8.33 -12.08 2.64
C LYS A 134 -7.22 -12.35 3.66
N ASP A 135 -7.42 -13.37 4.48
CA ASP A 135 -6.43 -13.86 5.45
C ASP A 135 -5.66 -15.09 4.94
N ASP A 136 -5.86 -15.47 3.67
CA ASP A 136 -5.25 -16.62 3.02
C ASP A 136 -4.75 -16.21 1.62
N ILE A 137 -3.51 -16.57 1.31
CA ILE A 137 -2.81 -16.10 0.12
C ILE A 137 -3.40 -16.68 -1.18
N SER A 138 -3.77 -17.96 -1.20
CA SER A 138 -4.42 -18.57 -2.37
C SER A 138 -5.80 -17.97 -2.62
N ALA A 139 -6.58 -17.71 -1.57
CA ALA A 139 -7.87 -17.03 -1.67
C ALA A 139 -7.72 -15.56 -2.12
N ALA A 140 -6.62 -14.90 -1.77
CA ALA A 140 -6.31 -13.54 -2.20
C ALA A 140 -6.07 -13.49 -3.71
N TRP A 141 -5.18 -14.34 -4.23
CA TRP A 141 -4.93 -14.45 -5.66
C TRP A 141 -6.18 -14.81 -6.46
N GLU A 142 -6.94 -15.81 -6.00
CA GLU A 142 -8.21 -16.20 -6.63
C GLU A 142 -9.18 -15.02 -6.78
N ALA A 143 -9.26 -14.14 -5.76
CA ALA A 143 -10.10 -12.95 -5.82
C ALA A 143 -9.59 -11.90 -6.82
N ILE A 144 -8.26 -11.71 -6.91
CA ILE A 144 -7.62 -10.78 -7.85
C ILE A 144 -7.87 -11.23 -9.29
N PHE A 145 -7.66 -12.53 -9.60
CA PHE A 145 -7.93 -13.09 -10.93
C PHE A 145 -9.41 -12.99 -11.30
N LYS A 146 -10.33 -13.31 -10.38
CA LYS A 146 -11.78 -13.17 -10.61
C LYS A 146 -12.18 -11.74 -10.92
N SER A 147 -11.67 -10.79 -10.15
CA SER A 147 -11.89 -9.35 -10.38
C SER A 147 -11.45 -8.92 -11.79
N PHE A 148 -10.23 -9.32 -12.18
CA PHE A 148 -9.72 -9.04 -13.51
C PHE A 148 -10.57 -9.72 -14.59
N ASN A 149 -10.82 -11.03 -14.47
CA ASN A 149 -11.57 -11.77 -15.49
C ASN A 149 -12.99 -11.23 -15.65
N SER A 150 -13.66 -10.85 -14.57
CA SER A 150 -14.99 -10.25 -14.61
C SER A 150 -15.00 -8.91 -15.33
N SER A 151 -14.09 -8.01 -14.95
CA SER A 151 -13.96 -6.68 -15.57
C SER A 151 -13.56 -6.72 -17.05
N HIS A 152 -12.95 -7.82 -17.51
CA HIS A 152 -12.53 -8.03 -18.90
C HIS A 152 -13.48 -8.94 -19.69
N GLY A 153 -14.69 -9.22 -19.17
CA GLY A 153 -15.71 -10.00 -19.86
C GLY A 153 -15.37 -11.50 -20.01
N ARG A 154 -14.42 -12.00 -19.21
CA ARG A 154 -13.99 -13.41 -19.15
C ARG A 154 -14.76 -14.23 -18.10
N GLY A 155 -15.60 -13.57 -17.30
CA GLY A 155 -16.45 -14.20 -16.29
C GLY A 155 -15.84 -14.22 -14.88
N GLU A 156 -16.54 -14.82 -13.92
CA GLU A 156 -16.17 -14.88 -12.51
C GLU A 156 -15.28 -16.11 -12.20
N THR A 157 -14.23 -16.31 -13.00
CA THR A 157 -13.28 -17.42 -12.86
C THR A 157 -11.93 -16.93 -12.35
N GLY A 158 -11.24 -17.76 -11.57
CA GLY A 158 -9.84 -17.54 -11.22
C GLY A 158 -8.90 -17.78 -12.41
N TYR A 159 -7.62 -17.99 -12.10
CA TYR A 159 -6.61 -18.44 -13.06
C TYR A 159 -7.02 -19.80 -13.66
N THR A 160 -6.80 -19.95 -14.97
CA THR A 160 -6.95 -21.23 -15.68
C THR A 160 -5.59 -21.71 -16.17
N GLU A 161 -5.29 -22.99 -15.94
CA GLU A 161 -4.03 -23.61 -16.35
C GLU A 161 -3.72 -23.37 -17.84
N GLY A 162 -2.47 -22.95 -18.13
CA GLY A 162 -2.00 -22.61 -19.47
C GLY A 162 -2.24 -21.15 -19.88
N GLU A 163 -2.94 -20.35 -19.06
CA GLU A 163 -2.97 -18.91 -19.25
C GLU A 163 -1.59 -18.32 -18.91
N LYS A 164 -1.10 -17.44 -19.79
CA LYS A 164 0.24 -16.87 -19.70
C LYS A 164 0.26 -15.55 -18.94
N ILE A 165 1.33 -15.32 -18.19
CA ILE A 165 1.58 -14.09 -17.43
C ILE A 165 2.88 -13.44 -17.91
N ALA A 166 2.82 -12.18 -18.32
CA ALA A 166 4.00 -11.35 -18.58
C ALA A 166 4.29 -10.43 -17.39
N VAL A 167 5.54 -10.40 -16.91
CA VAL A 167 6.00 -9.57 -15.80
C VAL A 167 7.01 -8.55 -16.33
N LYS A 168 6.62 -7.26 -16.34
CA LYS A 168 7.48 -6.15 -16.76
C LYS A 168 8.18 -5.54 -15.56
N ILE A 169 9.49 -5.75 -15.44
CA ILE A 169 10.33 -5.17 -14.37
C ILE A 169 11.10 -3.93 -14.87
N ASN A 170 11.62 -3.08 -13.99
CA ASN A 170 12.44 -1.92 -14.37
C ASN A 170 13.93 -2.22 -14.27
N LEU A 171 14.64 -2.24 -15.41
CA LEU A 171 16.08 -2.44 -15.50
C LEU A 171 16.76 -1.26 -16.22
N THR A 172 16.47 -0.03 -15.81
CA THR A 172 16.95 1.18 -16.51
C THR A 172 18.47 1.38 -16.39
N ASN A 173 19.10 0.94 -15.31
CA ASN A 173 20.49 1.29 -14.97
C ASN A 173 21.55 0.31 -15.48
N GLN A 174 21.14 -0.69 -16.27
CA GLN A 174 21.97 -1.82 -16.70
C GLN A 174 23.16 -1.42 -17.59
N CYS A 175 23.15 -0.24 -18.24
CA CYS A 175 24.30 0.24 -19.00
C CYS A 175 25.47 0.71 -18.11
N CYS A 176 25.23 0.90 -16.81
CA CYS A 176 26.14 1.56 -15.87
C CYS A 176 25.97 1.00 -14.45
N SER A 177 25.93 -0.32 -14.29
CA SER A 177 25.76 -1.00 -13.01
C SER A 177 26.79 -0.57 -11.98
N SER A 178 26.32 -0.16 -10.80
CA SER A 178 27.15 0.12 -9.64
C SER A 178 26.40 -0.24 -8.35
N SER A 179 27.13 -0.36 -7.25
CA SER A 179 26.56 -0.53 -5.90
C SER A 179 25.61 0.60 -5.50
N GLU A 180 25.74 1.76 -6.13
CA GLU A 180 24.99 2.99 -5.83
C GLU A 180 23.69 3.15 -6.60
N ARG A 181 23.40 2.27 -7.57
CA ARG A 181 22.25 2.41 -8.47
C ARG A 181 21.37 1.17 -8.45
N MET A 182 20.12 1.36 -8.02
CA MET A 182 19.12 0.29 -7.99
C MET A 182 18.38 0.14 -9.31
N ASP A 183 17.92 -1.08 -9.54
CA ASP A 183 16.89 -1.49 -10.49
C ASP A 183 15.91 -2.38 -9.71
N ALA A 184 15.10 -3.22 -10.38
CA ALA A 184 14.22 -4.16 -9.70
C ALA A 184 15.00 -5.05 -8.71
N THR A 185 14.50 -5.21 -7.50
CA THR A 185 15.10 -5.99 -6.41
C THR A 185 14.94 -7.49 -6.70
N PRO A 186 16.03 -8.26 -6.88
CA PRO A 186 15.95 -9.69 -7.22
C PRO A 186 15.09 -10.51 -6.25
N GLN A 187 15.19 -10.22 -4.95
CA GLN A 187 14.46 -10.90 -3.89
C GLN A 187 12.94 -10.74 -4.04
N LEU A 188 12.48 -9.57 -4.49
CA LEU A 188 11.07 -9.32 -4.78
C LEU A 188 10.60 -10.07 -6.03
N LEU A 189 11.50 -10.31 -7.00
CA LEU A 189 11.19 -11.15 -8.16
C LEU A 189 11.04 -12.61 -7.75
N ASN A 190 11.91 -13.14 -6.87
CA ASN A 190 11.78 -14.49 -6.31
C ASN A 190 10.47 -14.63 -5.53
N ALA A 191 10.14 -13.65 -4.68
CA ALA A 191 8.88 -13.63 -3.95
C ALA A 191 7.67 -13.67 -4.89
N LEU A 192 7.65 -12.88 -5.97
CA LEU A 192 6.56 -12.92 -6.94
C LEU A 192 6.48 -14.25 -7.69
N LEU A 193 7.62 -14.80 -8.12
CA LEU A 193 7.65 -16.09 -8.82
C LEU A 193 7.17 -17.22 -7.90
N TYR A 194 7.54 -17.20 -6.61
CA TYR A 194 7.03 -18.12 -5.60
C TYR A 194 5.51 -17.99 -5.44
N GLU A 195 4.99 -16.76 -5.33
CA GLU A 195 3.54 -16.51 -5.26
C GLU A 195 2.80 -17.10 -6.47
N LEU A 196 3.28 -16.84 -7.69
CA LEU A 196 2.62 -17.32 -8.91
C LEU A 196 2.73 -18.84 -9.10
N THR A 197 3.89 -19.42 -8.82
CA THR A 197 4.13 -20.85 -9.08
C THR A 197 3.56 -21.73 -7.97
N VAL A 198 3.77 -21.36 -6.70
CA VAL A 198 3.40 -22.19 -5.55
C VAL A 198 1.99 -21.89 -5.06
N ASN A 199 1.61 -20.61 -4.91
CA ASN A 199 0.32 -20.25 -4.33
C ASN A 199 -0.82 -20.17 -5.36
N VAL A 200 -0.51 -19.83 -6.61
CA VAL A 200 -1.48 -19.79 -7.72
C VAL A 200 -1.45 -21.08 -8.55
N GLY A 201 -0.28 -21.72 -8.70
CA GLY A 201 -0.12 -22.92 -9.52
C GLY A 201 0.16 -22.65 -11.00
N VAL A 202 0.70 -21.47 -11.34
CA VAL A 202 1.12 -21.14 -12.70
C VAL A 202 2.38 -21.95 -13.03
N GLN A 203 2.43 -22.60 -14.18
CA GLN A 203 3.66 -23.27 -14.63
C GLN A 203 4.73 -22.22 -14.95
N GLU A 204 5.98 -22.43 -14.51
CA GLU A 204 7.09 -21.51 -14.79
C GLU A 204 7.19 -21.15 -16.28
N SER A 205 7.00 -22.15 -17.17
CA SER A 205 7.03 -21.96 -18.62
C SER A 205 5.90 -21.09 -19.20
N ASP A 206 4.86 -20.79 -18.43
CA ASP A 206 3.78 -19.86 -18.78
C ASP A 206 4.04 -18.44 -18.26
N ILE A 207 5.13 -18.23 -17.53
CA ILE A 207 5.58 -16.93 -17.04
C ILE A 207 6.67 -16.41 -17.97
N THR A 208 6.56 -15.14 -18.37
CA THR A 208 7.63 -14.38 -19.02
C THR A 208 8.02 -13.23 -18.12
N LEU A 209 9.31 -13.07 -17.81
CA LEU A 209 9.80 -12.04 -16.90
C LEU A 209 10.97 -11.27 -17.49
N GLY A 210 10.92 -9.94 -17.45
CA GLY A 210 12.06 -9.12 -17.83
C GLY A 210 11.73 -7.67 -18.11
N ASP A 211 12.76 -6.92 -18.52
CA ASP A 211 12.60 -5.63 -19.17
C ASP A 211 12.89 -5.83 -20.66
N PRO A 212 11.86 -5.89 -21.53
CA PRO A 212 11.93 -6.41 -22.89
C PRO A 212 13.17 -6.05 -23.71
N TYR A 213 13.71 -4.84 -23.55
CA TYR A 213 14.86 -4.39 -24.33
C TYR A 213 16.01 -3.84 -23.47
N ARG A 214 16.03 -4.16 -22.17
CA ARG A 214 17.15 -3.88 -21.26
C ARG A 214 17.75 -5.20 -20.78
N ASP A 215 19.07 -5.23 -20.71
CA ASP A 215 19.87 -6.42 -20.38
C ASP A 215 19.38 -7.09 -19.10
N PHE A 216 19.17 -8.40 -19.11
CA PHE A 216 18.90 -9.17 -17.90
C PHE A 216 20.26 -9.63 -17.33
N ARG A 217 20.82 -8.82 -16.44
CA ARG A 217 22.20 -8.98 -15.96
C ARG A 217 22.46 -10.26 -15.15
N ALA A 218 23.75 -10.55 -14.99
CA ALA A 218 24.25 -11.72 -14.26
C ALA A 218 23.67 -11.86 -12.85
N GLU A 219 23.48 -10.78 -12.08
CA GLU A 219 22.93 -10.93 -10.74
C GLU A 219 21.49 -11.46 -10.72
N TYR A 220 20.68 -11.17 -11.73
CA TYR A 220 19.34 -11.74 -11.86
C TYR A 220 19.40 -13.19 -12.35
N VAL A 221 20.40 -13.52 -13.18
CA VAL A 221 20.64 -14.93 -13.55
C VAL A 221 21.03 -15.74 -12.31
N ASP A 222 21.92 -15.20 -11.48
CA ASP A 222 22.45 -15.88 -10.30
C ASP A 222 21.41 -16.00 -9.17
N ILE A 223 20.58 -14.97 -8.93
CA ILE A 223 19.63 -14.95 -7.81
C ILE A 223 18.23 -15.44 -8.21
N VAL A 224 17.76 -15.11 -9.42
CA VAL A 224 16.36 -15.35 -9.82
C VAL A 224 16.24 -16.56 -10.73
N MET A 225 17.00 -16.58 -11.83
CA MET A 225 16.91 -17.68 -12.79
C MET A 225 17.43 -19.01 -12.23
N SER A 226 18.32 -18.98 -11.23
CA SER A 226 18.80 -20.19 -10.57
C SER A 226 17.73 -20.89 -9.72
N GLU A 227 16.76 -20.13 -9.19
CA GLU A 227 15.65 -20.64 -8.38
C GLU A 227 14.46 -21.08 -9.25
N PHE A 228 14.17 -20.34 -10.32
CA PHE A 228 13.03 -20.59 -11.23
C PHE A 228 13.50 -20.77 -12.69
N PRO A 229 14.24 -21.85 -13.00
CA PRO A 229 14.96 -21.99 -14.27
C PRO A 229 14.07 -22.16 -15.50
N ASP A 230 12.80 -22.52 -15.33
CA ASP A 230 11.89 -22.79 -16.45
C ASP A 230 11.06 -21.56 -16.85
N VAL A 231 11.23 -20.42 -16.14
CA VAL A 231 10.62 -19.13 -16.50
C VAL A 231 11.27 -18.57 -17.77
N ASN A 232 10.45 -17.95 -18.64
CA ASN A 232 10.95 -17.30 -19.85
C ASN A 232 11.53 -15.93 -19.51
N TYR A 233 12.82 -15.88 -19.14
CA TYR A 233 13.53 -14.61 -18.94
C TYR A 233 13.82 -13.93 -20.26
N ILE A 234 13.52 -12.62 -20.36
CA ILE A 234 13.68 -11.87 -21.62
C ILE A 234 14.47 -10.57 -21.46
N ASP A 235 15.20 -10.21 -22.51
CA ASP A 235 15.86 -8.90 -22.66
C ASP A 235 16.08 -8.50 -24.13
N GLY A 236 16.82 -7.41 -24.36
CA GLY A 236 17.14 -6.94 -25.71
C GLY A 236 18.21 -7.76 -26.44
N LYS A 237 19.03 -8.57 -25.77
CA LYS A 237 20.24 -9.19 -26.34
C LYS A 237 20.14 -10.71 -26.48
N GLY A 238 19.54 -11.38 -25.51
CA GLY A 238 19.58 -12.81 -25.27
C GLY A 238 20.94 -13.32 -24.82
N GLY A 239 21.02 -14.63 -24.58
CA GLY A 239 22.25 -15.34 -24.19
C GLY A 239 22.24 -15.78 -22.73
N ASN A 240 23.12 -16.73 -22.37
CA ASN A 240 23.23 -17.29 -21.01
C ASN A 240 21.89 -17.79 -20.41
N GLY A 241 20.98 -18.29 -21.25
CA GLY A 241 19.64 -18.74 -20.81
C GLY A 241 18.54 -17.69 -20.94
N VAL A 242 18.89 -16.41 -21.11
CA VAL A 242 17.94 -15.32 -21.38
C VAL A 242 17.55 -15.33 -22.87
N ILE A 243 16.26 -15.13 -23.14
CA ILE A 243 15.67 -15.11 -24.47
C ILE A 243 15.69 -13.67 -25.00
N GLN A 244 16.20 -13.46 -26.22
CA GLN A 244 16.07 -12.16 -26.85
C GLN A 244 14.60 -11.88 -27.18
N THR A 245 14.07 -10.76 -26.72
CA THR A 245 12.69 -10.38 -26.94
C THR A 245 12.37 -10.22 -28.43
N ALA A 246 11.35 -10.94 -28.88
CA ALA A 246 10.78 -10.77 -30.20
C ALA A 246 9.74 -9.63 -30.19
N PRO A 247 9.86 -8.61 -31.06
CA PRO A 247 8.80 -7.63 -31.25
C PRO A 247 7.64 -8.21 -32.07
N SER A 248 6.46 -7.64 -31.90
CA SER A 248 5.27 -7.94 -32.70
C SER A 248 5.50 -7.64 -34.18
N ALA A 249 4.87 -8.42 -35.06
CA ALA A 249 4.99 -8.23 -36.52
C ALA A 249 4.44 -6.87 -37.00
N ASN A 250 3.42 -6.36 -36.29
CA ASN A 250 2.75 -5.10 -36.59
C ASN A 250 3.05 -4.06 -35.50
N GLU A 251 2.98 -2.80 -35.90
CA GLU A 251 2.99 -1.67 -34.96
C GLU A 251 1.59 -1.55 -34.36
N VAL A 252 1.40 -2.17 -33.19
CA VAL A 252 0.09 -2.24 -32.51
C VAL A 252 -0.17 -1.01 -31.66
N LEU A 253 0.89 -0.37 -31.12
CA LEU A 253 0.77 0.86 -30.35
C LEU A 253 0.87 2.08 -31.26
N VAL A 254 -0.19 2.88 -31.31
CA VAL A 254 -0.29 4.13 -32.06
C VAL A 254 -0.44 5.29 -31.08
N PHE A 255 0.62 6.08 -30.90
CA PHE A 255 0.58 7.26 -30.04
C PHE A 255 -0.48 8.26 -30.53
N SER A 256 -1.25 8.83 -29.60
CA SER A 256 -2.48 9.54 -29.94
C SER A 256 -2.27 10.91 -30.57
N ASP A 257 -1.08 11.48 -30.41
CA ASP A 257 -0.61 12.65 -31.19
C ASP A 257 -0.28 12.32 -32.66
N LYS A 258 -0.30 11.02 -33.02
CA LYS A 258 0.01 10.46 -34.32
C LYS A 258 1.45 10.72 -34.79
N VAL A 259 2.36 11.06 -33.87
CA VAL A 259 3.79 11.32 -34.17
C VAL A 259 4.57 10.02 -34.25
N LYS A 260 4.23 9.02 -33.43
CA LYS A 260 4.94 7.74 -33.38
C LYS A 260 3.98 6.55 -33.42
N LYS A 261 4.53 5.41 -33.84
CA LYS A 261 3.96 4.08 -33.67
C LYS A 261 5.04 3.14 -33.16
N SER A 262 4.64 2.02 -32.58
CA SER A 262 5.56 1.05 -31.99
C SER A 262 5.06 -0.36 -32.19
N THR A 263 6.00 -1.27 -32.42
CA THR A 263 5.80 -2.68 -32.06
C THR A 263 5.72 -2.82 -30.54
N LEU A 264 5.19 -3.92 -30.03
CA LEU A 264 5.27 -4.29 -28.63
C LEU A 264 5.95 -5.67 -28.50
N PRO A 265 6.49 -6.03 -27.32
CA PRO A 265 6.99 -7.37 -27.07
C PRO A 265 5.91 -8.42 -27.40
N GLN A 266 6.25 -9.43 -28.20
CA GLN A 266 5.28 -10.44 -28.62
C GLN A 266 4.70 -11.21 -27.42
N CYS A 267 5.50 -11.41 -26.36
CA CYS A 267 5.03 -12.02 -25.12
C CYS A 267 3.88 -11.25 -24.46
N TYR A 268 3.76 -9.92 -24.65
CA TYR A 268 2.63 -9.15 -24.14
C TYR A 268 1.35 -9.45 -24.91
N LEU A 269 1.46 -9.66 -26.22
CA LEU A 269 0.33 -10.04 -27.07
C LEU A 269 -0.15 -11.45 -26.73
N ASP A 270 0.81 -12.35 -26.49
CA ASP A 270 0.55 -13.76 -26.16
C ASP A 270 0.03 -13.95 -24.73
N ALA A 271 0.38 -13.05 -23.80
CA ALA A 271 -0.03 -13.13 -22.41
C ALA A 271 -1.52 -12.88 -22.23
N THR A 272 -2.11 -13.57 -21.26
CA THR A 272 -3.46 -13.25 -20.78
C THR A 272 -3.40 -12.12 -19.76
N TYR A 273 -2.40 -12.16 -18.88
CA TYR A 273 -2.23 -11.25 -17.77
C TYR A 273 -0.89 -10.54 -17.86
N LEU A 274 -0.84 -9.29 -17.44
CA LEU A 274 0.39 -8.52 -17.27
C LEU A 274 0.52 -8.05 -15.82
N ILE A 275 1.67 -8.29 -15.21
CA ILE A 275 2.06 -7.69 -13.94
C ILE A 275 3.13 -6.65 -14.25
N ASN A 276 2.90 -5.41 -13.86
CA ASN A 276 3.85 -4.31 -14.08
C ASN A 276 4.52 -3.97 -12.75
N MET A 277 5.85 -4.13 -12.71
CA MET A 277 6.70 -3.94 -11.54
C MET A 277 7.71 -2.80 -11.73
N PRO A 278 7.29 -1.53 -11.64
CA PRO A 278 8.21 -0.41 -11.66
C PRO A 278 8.94 -0.25 -10.33
N CYS A 279 10.13 0.35 -10.36
CA CYS A 279 10.78 0.86 -9.16
C CYS A 279 10.18 2.22 -8.74
N LEU A 280 10.07 2.49 -7.45
CA LEU A 280 9.72 3.80 -6.89
C LEU A 280 10.85 4.79 -7.17
N LYS A 281 10.69 5.65 -8.19
CA LYS A 281 11.77 6.54 -8.65
C LYS A 281 11.30 7.93 -9.05
N THR A 282 12.13 8.93 -8.75
CA THR A 282 12.03 10.27 -9.35
C THR A 282 12.71 10.28 -10.72
N HIS A 283 12.49 11.33 -11.53
CA HIS A 283 13.10 11.42 -12.87
C HIS A 283 13.31 12.86 -13.33
N ASN A 284 14.53 13.23 -13.71
CA ASN A 284 14.91 14.59 -14.09
C ASN A 284 14.27 15.15 -15.38
N ALA A 285 13.70 14.31 -16.23
CA ALA A 285 12.87 14.71 -17.37
C ALA A 285 11.35 14.61 -17.12
N GLY A 286 10.95 13.74 -16.19
CA GLY A 286 9.59 13.22 -16.05
C GLY A 286 8.88 13.62 -14.76
N GLY A 287 9.61 14.17 -13.78
CA GLY A 287 9.17 14.28 -12.39
C GLY A 287 9.29 12.93 -11.68
N ILE A 288 8.52 11.95 -12.13
CA ILE A 288 8.51 10.56 -11.62
C ILE A 288 8.70 9.53 -12.74
N THR A 289 9.08 8.30 -12.38
CA THR A 289 9.20 7.18 -13.33
C THR A 289 8.69 5.88 -12.73
N ILE A 290 7.36 5.68 -12.79
CA ILE A 290 6.70 4.57 -12.12
C ILE A 290 5.91 3.73 -13.16
N ILE A 291 4.59 3.64 -13.06
CA ILE A 291 3.79 2.61 -13.75
C ILE A 291 3.78 2.78 -15.26
N ALA A 292 3.24 3.90 -15.78
CA ALA A 292 3.18 4.10 -17.23
C ALA A 292 4.57 4.21 -17.85
N LYS A 293 5.48 4.92 -17.16
CA LYS A 293 6.82 5.18 -17.67
C LYS A 293 7.67 3.90 -17.78
N ASN A 294 7.37 2.87 -16.98
CA ASN A 294 8.03 1.56 -17.12
C ASN A 294 7.82 0.94 -18.51
N HIS A 295 6.67 1.19 -19.15
CA HIS A 295 6.39 0.72 -20.50
C HIS A 295 7.15 1.44 -21.61
N MET A 296 7.89 2.53 -21.32
CA MET A 296 8.86 3.06 -22.28
C MET A 296 9.98 2.06 -22.60
N GLY A 297 10.26 1.12 -21.69
CA GLY A 297 11.15 -0.02 -21.96
C GLY A 297 10.56 -1.04 -22.94
N SER A 298 9.26 -0.95 -23.25
CA SER A 298 8.55 -1.82 -24.20
C SER A 298 8.41 -1.19 -25.60
N PHE A 299 8.84 0.06 -25.79
CA PHE A 299 8.82 0.73 -27.08
C PHE A 299 9.93 0.22 -28.00
N LEU A 300 9.59 -0.12 -29.24
CA LEU A 300 10.53 -0.40 -30.31
C LEU A 300 9.94 -0.03 -31.67
N GLU A 301 10.62 0.86 -32.39
CA GLU A 301 10.26 1.20 -33.78
C GLU A 301 10.40 -0.03 -34.68
N LYS A 302 9.45 -0.22 -35.59
CA LYS A 302 9.44 -1.41 -36.46
C LYS A 302 10.73 -1.53 -37.26
N GLY A 303 11.33 -2.72 -37.23
CA GLY A 303 12.60 -3.02 -37.90
C GLY A 303 13.85 -2.59 -37.15
N SER A 304 13.72 -1.95 -35.99
CA SER A 304 14.85 -1.70 -35.09
C SER A 304 15.34 -2.98 -34.44
N ASN A 305 16.61 -3.00 -34.05
CA ASN A 305 17.18 -4.11 -33.30
C ASN A 305 16.81 -4.00 -31.81
N PRO A 306 16.18 -5.04 -31.20
CA PRO A 306 15.92 -5.12 -29.76
C PRO A 306 17.13 -4.75 -28.89
N ALA A 307 18.33 -5.17 -29.27
CA ALA A 307 19.56 -4.95 -28.49
C ALA A 307 20.01 -3.48 -28.42
N SER A 308 19.47 -2.63 -29.31
CA SER A 308 19.83 -1.21 -29.41
C SER A 308 18.71 -0.27 -29.00
N GLN A 309 17.65 -0.78 -28.35
CA GLN A 309 16.52 0.04 -27.93
C GLN A 309 16.97 1.16 -27.00
N SER A 310 16.42 2.36 -27.19
CA SER A 310 16.63 3.49 -26.28
C SER A 310 15.31 4.15 -25.91
N ALA A 311 15.06 4.24 -24.60
CA ALA A 311 13.90 4.94 -24.05
C ALA A 311 13.97 6.47 -24.29
N ALA A 312 15.16 7.01 -24.61
CA ALA A 312 15.32 8.43 -24.92
C ALA A 312 14.48 8.86 -26.13
N ALA A 313 14.19 7.95 -27.07
CA ALA A 313 13.30 8.21 -28.20
C ALA A 313 11.89 8.64 -27.77
N MET A 314 11.46 8.21 -26.58
CA MET A 314 10.16 8.53 -26.00
C MET A 314 10.19 9.77 -25.08
N HIS A 315 11.34 10.43 -24.87
CA HIS A 315 11.41 11.64 -24.03
C HIS A 315 10.71 12.86 -24.64
N TYR A 316 10.30 12.79 -25.91
CA TYR A 316 9.79 13.93 -26.67
C TYR A 316 8.53 14.59 -26.07
N SER A 317 7.73 13.86 -25.28
CA SER A 317 6.50 14.36 -24.64
C SER A 317 6.59 14.39 -23.09
N LEU A 318 7.78 14.13 -22.53
CA LEU A 318 8.02 14.30 -21.10
C LEU A 318 8.06 15.79 -20.69
N PRO A 319 7.75 16.12 -19.42
CA PRO A 319 7.76 17.47 -18.86
C PRO A 319 8.96 18.36 -19.24
N SER A 320 10.20 17.85 -19.22
CA SER A 320 11.37 18.64 -19.60
C SER A 320 11.38 19.10 -21.05
N ASN A 321 10.70 18.38 -21.94
CA ASN A 321 10.63 18.67 -23.36
C ASN A 321 9.32 19.39 -23.73
N VAL A 322 8.24 19.12 -22.99
CA VAL A 322 6.92 19.71 -23.18
C VAL A 322 6.34 20.11 -21.82
N ALA A 323 6.67 21.32 -21.39
CA ALA A 323 6.25 21.89 -20.10
C ALA A 323 4.81 22.43 -20.12
N GLY A 324 4.24 22.59 -18.93
CA GLY A 324 2.90 23.12 -18.69
C GLY A 324 1.80 22.05 -18.77
N GLN A 325 0.59 22.44 -18.37
CA GLN A 325 -0.59 21.57 -18.30
C GLN A 325 -1.37 21.55 -19.63
N LYS A 326 -2.32 20.60 -19.76
CA LYS A 326 -3.10 20.34 -20.98
C LYS A 326 -2.20 20.13 -22.20
N LYS A 327 -1.12 19.38 -21.99
CA LYS A 327 -0.22 18.93 -23.05
C LYS A 327 -0.42 17.45 -23.28
N TYR A 328 -0.19 17.00 -24.50
CA TYR A 328 -0.23 15.58 -24.81
C TYR A 328 0.84 14.83 -23.98
N ARG A 329 0.42 13.73 -23.34
CA ARG A 329 1.23 12.86 -22.50
C ARG A 329 1.15 11.43 -23.03
N HIS A 330 2.16 11.02 -23.79
CA HIS A 330 2.27 9.65 -24.31
C HIS A 330 2.25 8.55 -23.23
N LEU A 331 2.47 8.91 -21.96
CA LEU A 331 2.31 8.01 -20.82
C LEU A 331 0.85 7.52 -20.66
N VAL A 332 -0.14 8.33 -21.04
CA VAL A 332 -1.56 7.95 -21.03
C VAL A 332 -1.81 6.82 -22.03
N ASP A 333 -1.21 6.89 -23.24
CA ASP A 333 -1.29 5.81 -24.23
C ASP A 333 -0.66 4.52 -23.71
N PHE A 334 0.51 4.61 -23.06
CA PHE A 334 1.15 3.43 -22.47
C PHE A 334 0.33 2.77 -21.36
N MET A 335 -0.33 3.57 -20.50
CA MET A 335 -1.20 3.03 -19.46
C MET A 335 -2.52 2.50 -20.02
N GLY A 336 -3.05 3.12 -21.08
CA GLY A 336 -4.36 2.79 -21.64
C GLY A 336 -4.38 1.71 -22.72
N HIS A 337 -3.24 1.37 -23.32
CA HIS A 337 -3.21 0.41 -24.43
C HIS A 337 -3.59 -1.01 -23.98
N GLU A 338 -4.32 -1.73 -24.84
CA GLU A 338 -4.94 -3.01 -24.53
C GLU A 338 -3.90 -4.10 -24.17
N GLN A 339 -2.75 -4.09 -24.84
CA GLN A 339 -1.67 -5.06 -24.62
C GLN A 339 -0.69 -4.66 -23.50
N THR A 340 -0.88 -3.50 -22.86
CA THR A 340 -0.07 -3.05 -21.71
C THR A 340 -0.95 -2.95 -20.47
N GLY A 341 -1.49 -1.77 -20.16
CA GLY A 341 -2.33 -1.59 -18.98
C GLY A 341 -3.71 -2.24 -19.12
N GLY A 342 -4.22 -2.45 -20.33
CA GLY A 342 -5.45 -3.22 -20.56
C GLY A 342 -5.35 -4.72 -20.22
N LYS A 343 -4.13 -5.23 -19.96
CA LYS A 343 -3.89 -6.57 -19.40
C LYS A 343 -3.38 -6.54 -17.96
N GLY A 344 -3.31 -5.36 -17.32
CA GLY A 344 -2.80 -5.18 -15.96
C GLY A 344 -3.60 -5.97 -14.93
N LEU A 345 -3.11 -7.14 -14.52
CA LEU A 345 -3.69 -7.97 -13.47
C LEU A 345 -3.46 -7.33 -12.10
N LEU A 346 -2.23 -6.92 -11.86
CA LEU A 346 -1.77 -6.33 -10.61
C LEU A 346 -0.54 -5.45 -10.89
N TYR A 347 -0.46 -4.31 -10.23
CA TYR A 347 0.68 -3.41 -10.29
C TYR A 347 1.39 -3.46 -8.94
N ILE A 348 2.72 -3.67 -8.96
CA ILE A 348 3.54 -3.83 -7.76
C ILE A 348 4.71 -2.85 -7.85
N VAL A 349 4.68 -1.77 -7.08
CA VAL A 349 5.79 -0.81 -7.06
C VAL A 349 6.86 -1.30 -6.09
N ASP A 350 8.05 -1.55 -6.61
CA ASP A 350 9.25 -1.88 -5.85
C ASP A 350 9.83 -0.60 -5.23
N GLY A 351 9.56 -0.41 -3.94
CA GLY A 351 10.12 0.65 -3.12
C GLY A 351 11.08 0.13 -2.06
N ILE A 352 11.70 -1.05 -2.23
CA ILE A 352 12.64 -1.59 -1.24
C ILE A 352 13.82 -0.61 -1.07
N TRP A 353 14.42 -0.20 -2.20
CA TRP A 353 15.49 0.80 -2.19
C TRP A 353 15.04 2.22 -2.54
N ALA A 354 14.00 2.33 -3.39
CA ALA A 354 13.68 3.52 -4.18
C ALA A 354 14.90 4.15 -4.90
N GLY A 355 14.67 5.09 -5.81
CA GLY A 355 15.80 5.68 -6.55
C GLY A 355 15.60 7.15 -6.89
N GLU A 356 16.66 7.92 -6.71
CA GLU A 356 16.71 9.29 -7.18
C GLU A 356 17.14 9.34 -8.65
N ASP A 357 16.39 10.11 -9.44
CA ASP A 357 16.56 10.30 -10.88
C ASP A 357 16.40 8.99 -11.70
N TRP A 358 16.46 9.12 -13.04
CA TRP A 358 16.51 8.00 -13.95
C TRP A 358 17.65 7.02 -13.62
N SER A 359 18.75 7.53 -13.05
CA SER A 359 19.92 6.76 -12.62
C SER A 359 19.66 5.85 -11.42
N GLY A 360 18.54 6.04 -10.70
CA GLY A 360 18.17 5.22 -9.56
C GLY A 360 19.20 5.25 -8.44
N TRP A 361 19.74 6.43 -8.12
CA TRP A 361 20.69 6.55 -7.02
C TRP A 361 20.01 6.16 -5.71
N ILE A 362 20.61 5.19 -5.03
CA ILE A 362 20.10 4.68 -3.74
C ILE A 362 20.33 5.77 -2.69
N LYS A 363 19.24 6.19 -2.05
CA LYS A 363 19.23 7.21 -1.01
C LYS A 363 18.25 6.84 0.08
N ARG A 364 18.65 7.06 1.33
CA ARG A 364 17.75 7.04 2.48
C ARG A 364 16.69 8.13 2.34
N PHE A 365 15.52 7.89 2.89
CA PHE A 365 14.42 8.83 2.91
C PHE A 365 14.29 9.45 4.30
N LYS A 366 14.21 10.77 4.38
CA LYS A 366 14.07 11.49 5.66
C LYS A 366 12.64 11.50 6.17
N SER A 367 11.68 11.55 5.26
CA SER A 367 10.25 11.59 5.57
C SER A 367 9.79 10.37 6.36
N ALA A 368 8.71 10.53 7.15
CA ALA A 368 8.09 9.40 7.84
C ALA A 368 7.29 8.55 6.84
N PRO A 369 7.38 7.21 6.90
CA PRO A 369 7.85 6.39 8.03
C PRO A 369 9.35 6.04 8.02
N PHE A 370 10.08 6.44 6.99
CA PHE A 370 11.46 6.00 6.74
C PHE A 370 12.47 6.58 7.74
N ASN A 371 12.25 7.82 8.21
CA ASN A 371 13.00 8.41 9.33
C ASN A 371 14.55 8.38 9.19
N ASN A 372 15.07 8.68 7.99
CA ASN A 372 16.47 8.57 7.58
C ASN A 372 16.95 7.13 7.31
N ASP A 373 16.05 6.21 7.01
CA ASP A 373 16.38 4.86 6.55
C ASP A 373 16.03 4.64 5.07
N TYR A 374 16.33 3.45 4.53
CA TYR A 374 15.88 3.06 3.20
C TYR A 374 14.35 2.91 3.14
N PRO A 375 13.74 3.09 1.95
CA PRO A 375 12.29 3.15 1.86
C PRO A 375 11.59 1.84 2.17
N ASN A 376 12.25 0.67 2.01
CA ASN A 376 11.83 -0.58 2.63
C ASN A 376 10.34 -0.91 2.37
N SER A 377 9.86 -0.64 1.15
CA SER A 377 8.43 -0.59 0.83
C SER A 377 8.02 -1.44 -0.36
N ILE A 378 6.84 -2.04 -0.28
CA ILE A 378 6.12 -2.63 -1.41
C ILE A 378 4.75 -1.98 -1.49
N LEU A 379 4.36 -1.50 -2.68
CA LEU A 379 3.02 -0.97 -2.90
C LEU A 379 2.27 -1.78 -3.97
N VAL A 380 1.00 -2.11 -3.71
CA VAL A 380 0.19 -2.99 -4.57
C VAL A 380 -1.18 -2.39 -4.84
N GLY A 381 -1.66 -2.53 -6.08
CA GLY A 381 -3.04 -2.19 -6.47
C GLY A 381 -3.41 -2.67 -7.88
N GLN A 382 -4.71 -2.70 -8.20
CA GLN A 382 -5.21 -2.90 -9.58
C GLN A 382 -5.63 -1.59 -10.27
N ASP A 383 -5.72 -0.48 -9.54
CA ASP A 383 -5.92 0.85 -10.11
C ASP A 383 -4.54 1.52 -10.30
N PRO A 384 -4.03 1.59 -11.55
CA PRO A 384 -2.69 2.11 -11.78
C PRO A 384 -2.60 3.62 -11.53
N VAL A 385 -3.69 4.38 -11.71
CA VAL A 385 -3.68 5.83 -11.45
C VAL A 385 -3.64 6.08 -9.94
N ALA A 386 -4.45 5.35 -9.16
CA ALA A 386 -4.45 5.46 -7.70
C ALA A 386 -3.08 5.08 -7.11
N LEU A 387 -2.50 3.97 -7.59
CA LEU A 387 -1.19 3.51 -7.12
C LEU A 387 -0.07 4.51 -7.45
N GLU A 388 -0.05 5.04 -8.67
CA GLU A 388 0.93 6.07 -9.05
C GLU A 388 0.70 7.40 -8.30
N SER A 389 -0.54 7.72 -7.92
CA SER A 389 -0.87 8.88 -7.06
C SER A 389 -0.24 8.76 -5.68
N VAL A 390 -0.40 7.61 -5.02
CA VAL A 390 0.20 7.35 -3.70
C VAL A 390 1.73 7.43 -3.77
N CYS A 391 2.32 6.88 -4.83
CA CYS A 391 3.75 6.97 -5.02
C CYS A 391 4.23 8.40 -5.28
N PHE A 392 3.44 9.21 -6.00
CA PHE A 392 3.74 10.62 -6.20
C PHE A 392 3.72 11.38 -4.87
N ASP A 393 2.73 11.12 -4.01
CA ASP A 393 2.65 11.71 -2.68
C ASP A 393 3.87 11.36 -1.82
N ILE A 394 4.31 10.10 -1.80
CA ILE A 394 5.52 9.65 -1.08
C ILE A 394 6.78 10.37 -1.58
N LEU A 395 7.00 10.39 -2.90
CA LEU A 395 8.18 11.02 -3.49
C LEU A 395 8.17 12.54 -3.32
N PHE A 396 6.99 13.16 -3.38
CA PHE A 396 6.83 14.60 -3.20
C PHE A 396 7.14 15.00 -1.77
N GLU A 397 6.59 14.29 -0.78
CA GLU A 397 6.87 14.51 0.64
C GLU A 397 8.35 14.32 0.95
N GLU A 398 8.99 13.29 0.39
CA GLU A 398 10.41 13.09 0.61
C GLU A 398 11.26 14.28 0.11
N CYS A 399 10.93 14.82 -1.06
CA CYS A 399 11.62 16.00 -1.58
C CYS A 399 11.34 17.27 -0.78
N LEU A 400 10.18 17.39 -0.13
CA LEU A 400 9.89 18.50 0.79
C LEU A 400 10.66 18.34 2.11
N SER A 401 10.76 17.11 2.61
CA SER A 401 11.46 16.76 3.85
C SER A 401 12.99 16.83 3.72
N ASP A 402 13.53 16.65 2.51
CA ASP A 402 14.98 16.70 2.25
C ASP A 402 15.36 17.64 1.10
N GLU A 403 15.67 18.90 1.44
CA GLU A 403 16.16 19.91 0.49
C GLU A 403 17.48 19.53 -0.21
N THR A 404 18.20 18.49 0.27
CA THR A 404 19.44 18.04 -0.37
C THR A 404 19.20 17.10 -1.55
N LYS A 405 17.98 16.56 -1.68
CA LYS A 405 17.59 15.73 -2.81
C LYS A 405 17.34 16.57 -4.04
N GLY A 406 17.47 15.95 -5.22
CA GLY A 406 17.06 16.54 -6.48
C GLY A 406 15.64 17.10 -6.39
N MET A 407 15.40 18.21 -7.08
CA MET A 407 14.12 18.93 -7.03
C MET A 407 13.00 18.21 -7.80
N TYR A 408 13.00 16.89 -7.91
CA TYR A 408 12.01 16.09 -8.62
C TYR A 408 11.30 15.17 -7.62
N PRO A 409 9.96 15.18 -7.53
CA PRO A 409 9.06 15.66 -8.58
C PRO A 409 8.69 17.16 -8.51
N ILE A 410 9.14 17.92 -7.51
CA ILE A 410 8.75 19.32 -7.26
C ILE A 410 8.81 20.21 -8.52
N SER A 411 9.86 20.10 -9.33
CA SER A 411 10.09 20.91 -10.54
C SER A 411 9.08 20.65 -11.66
N TYR A 412 8.44 19.48 -11.66
CA TYR A 412 7.46 19.07 -12.67
C TYR A 412 6.12 18.67 -12.06
N LYS A 413 5.83 19.09 -10.83
CA LYS A 413 4.65 18.64 -10.09
C LYS A 413 3.34 18.90 -10.86
N ASN A 414 3.23 20.05 -11.52
CA ASN A 414 2.06 20.40 -12.32
C ASN A 414 1.89 19.49 -13.54
N GLU A 415 2.98 19.11 -14.18
CA GLU A 415 3.01 18.24 -15.34
C GLU A 415 2.77 16.76 -14.98
N VAL A 416 3.28 16.31 -13.82
CA VAL A 416 2.98 14.99 -13.27
C VAL A 416 1.49 14.89 -12.94
N ALA A 417 0.93 15.87 -12.24
CA ALA A 417 -0.51 15.92 -11.96
C ALA A 417 -1.34 16.02 -13.24
N ASP A 418 -0.91 16.81 -14.24
CA ASP A 418 -1.57 16.90 -15.54
C ASP A 418 -1.64 15.54 -16.26
N TYR A 419 -0.56 14.75 -16.22
CA TYR A 419 -0.56 13.39 -16.75
C TYR A 419 -1.56 12.48 -16.02
N LEU A 420 -1.56 12.47 -14.69
CA LEU A 420 -2.46 11.63 -13.90
C LEU A 420 -3.93 12.06 -14.06
N LEU A 421 -4.20 13.36 -14.13
CA LEU A 421 -5.52 13.92 -14.45
C LEU A 421 -6.02 13.50 -15.83
N GLN A 422 -5.13 13.44 -16.82
CA GLN A 422 -5.48 12.96 -18.17
C GLN A 422 -5.74 11.45 -18.21
N CYS A 423 -5.07 10.65 -17.39
CA CYS A 423 -5.41 9.22 -17.20
C CYS A 423 -6.77 9.07 -16.52
N ALA A 424 -7.06 9.95 -15.57
CA ALA A 424 -8.27 9.90 -14.76
C ALA A 424 -9.53 10.35 -15.52
N SER A 425 -9.46 11.44 -16.30
CA SER A 425 -10.64 11.99 -16.99
C SER A 425 -10.30 12.69 -18.31
N ALA A 426 -11.19 12.51 -19.29
CA ALA A 426 -11.13 13.18 -20.59
C ALA A 426 -11.31 14.71 -20.51
N ASP A 427 -11.85 15.23 -19.40
CA ASP A 427 -12.00 16.68 -19.19
C ASP A 427 -10.65 17.43 -19.14
N TYR A 428 -9.58 16.70 -18.87
CA TYR A 428 -8.22 17.22 -18.77
C TYR A 428 -7.41 17.02 -20.06
N TRP A 429 -7.98 16.37 -21.07
CA TRP A 429 -7.28 16.15 -22.34
C TRP A 429 -7.05 17.48 -23.08
N PRO A 430 -5.94 17.61 -23.82
CA PRO A 430 -5.75 18.73 -24.75
C PRO A 430 -6.85 18.76 -25.81
N GLU A 431 -7.27 19.95 -26.26
CA GLU A 431 -8.42 20.13 -27.16
C GLU A 431 -8.37 19.31 -28.47
N ASN A 432 -7.17 19.00 -28.96
CA ASN A 432 -6.97 18.29 -30.23
C ASN A 432 -6.43 16.87 -30.04
N ILE A 433 -6.59 16.30 -28.85
CA ILE A 433 -6.17 14.95 -28.52
C ILE A 433 -7.38 14.16 -28.06
N SER A 434 -7.55 12.99 -28.65
CA SER A 434 -8.38 11.91 -28.10
C SER A 434 -7.47 10.71 -27.98
N TYR A 435 -7.30 10.21 -26.76
CA TYR A 435 -6.42 9.07 -26.54
C TYR A 435 -7.08 7.81 -27.12
N ASP A 436 -6.45 7.23 -28.13
CA ASP A 436 -6.81 6.03 -28.87
C ASP A 436 -5.48 5.33 -29.23
N PRO A 437 -4.88 4.62 -28.27
CA PRO A 437 -3.57 4.01 -28.42
C PRO A 437 -3.57 2.82 -29.39
N GLU A 438 -4.74 2.27 -29.73
CA GLU A 438 -4.90 1.20 -30.73
C GLU A 438 -4.99 1.76 -32.15
N GLY A 439 -5.47 3.00 -32.28
CA GLY A 439 -5.73 3.64 -33.56
C GLY A 439 -6.91 3.03 -34.31
N ASP A 440 -7.84 2.39 -33.60
CA ASP A 440 -9.01 1.72 -34.15
C ASP A 440 -10.32 2.53 -33.98
N GLY A 441 -10.23 3.71 -33.33
CA GLY A 441 -11.35 4.58 -33.01
C GLY A 441 -11.93 4.37 -31.60
N SER A 442 -11.42 3.42 -30.83
CA SER A 442 -11.84 3.15 -29.45
C SER A 442 -11.13 4.10 -28.48
N VAL A 443 -11.77 5.23 -28.22
CA VAL A 443 -11.24 6.25 -27.32
C VAL A 443 -11.21 5.75 -25.87
N LEU A 444 -10.10 6.02 -25.17
CA LEU A 444 -9.92 5.66 -23.77
C LEU A 444 -11.00 6.27 -22.87
N LYS A 445 -11.27 5.55 -21.78
CA LYS A 445 -12.06 6.04 -20.65
C LYS A 445 -11.13 6.28 -19.46
N SER A 446 -11.71 6.58 -18.31
CA SER A 446 -10.96 6.67 -17.06
C SER A 446 -10.15 5.39 -16.83
N LEU A 447 -8.84 5.55 -16.65
CA LEU A 447 -7.89 4.47 -16.36
C LEU A 447 -7.76 4.21 -14.85
N GLY A 448 -8.43 5.02 -14.03
CA GLY A 448 -8.29 4.99 -12.58
C GLY A 448 -8.62 6.34 -11.94
N VAL A 449 -8.42 6.44 -10.63
CA VAL A 449 -8.66 7.67 -9.86
C VAL A 449 -7.37 8.35 -9.45
N PHE A 450 -7.26 9.65 -9.71
CA PHE A 450 -6.18 10.51 -9.22
C PHE A 450 -6.68 11.30 -8.01
N GLU A 451 -5.92 11.28 -6.92
CA GLU A 451 -6.21 12.02 -5.69
C GLU A 451 -4.92 12.32 -4.93
N HIS A 452 -4.90 13.41 -4.16
CA HIS A 452 -3.85 13.74 -3.20
C HIS A 452 -4.37 13.53 -1.77
N TRP A 453 -3.52 13.00 -0.88
CA TRP A 453 -3.88 12.78 0.53
C TRP A 453 -4.21 14.08 1.29
N ASN A 454 -4.77 13.95 2.48
CA ASN A 454 -5.06 15.08 3.36
C ASN A 454 -3.80 15.77 3.91
N ASN A 455 -2.79 14.99 4.32
CA ASN A 455 -1.48 15.43 4.77
C ASN A 455 -0.54 14.22 4.91
N ALA A 456 0.78 14.47 4.92
CA ALA A 456 1.82 13.45 5.00
C ALA A 456 1.86 12.66 6.31
N SER A 457 1.26 13.16 7.41
CA SER A 457 1.24 12.44 8.68
C SER A 457 0.14 11.37 8.70
N ASP A 458 -1.10 11.77 8.41
CA ASP A 458 -2.27 10.90 8.44
C ASP A 458 -2.39 10.02 7.19
N LYS A 459 -1.92 10.51 6.03
CA LYS A 459 -1.93 9.82 4.73
C LYS A 459 -3.34 9.31 4.36
N LYS A 460 -4.37 10.12 4.60
CA LYS A 460 -5.78 9.74 4.37
C LYS A 460 -6.31 10.34 3.08
N TYR A 461 -6.91 9.47 2.28
CA TYR A 461 -7.66 9.83 1.08
C TYR A 461 -9.17 9.83 1.36
N SER A 462 -9.94 10.25 0.38
CA SER A 462 -11.38 10.49 0.47
C SER A 462 -12.17 9.25 0.86
N ARG A 463 -11.75 8.04 0.43
CA ARG A 463 -12.38 6.79 0.91
C ARG A 463 -12.00 6.49 2.35
N ASN A 464 -10.74 6.70 2.74
CA ASN A 464 -10.33 6.52 4.14
C ASN A 464 -11.13 7.44 5.08
N LEU A 465 -11.49 8.65 4.62
CA LEU A 465 -12.27 9.63 5.36
C LEU A 465 -13.80 9.42 5.26
N GLY A 466 -14.26 8.53 4.36
CA GLY A 466 -15.68 8.34 4.07
C GLY A 466 -16.35 9.56 3.43
N THR A 467 -15.58 10.41 2.74
CA THR A 467 -16.02 11.66 2.11
C THR A 467 -16.17 11.57 0.60
N GLY A 468 -15.60 10.55 -0.04
CA GLY A 468 -15.65 10.38 -1.49
C GLY A 468 -15.27 8.97 -1.94
N ASP A 469 -15.29 8.79 -3.26
CA ASP A 469 -15.06 7.53 -3.96
C ASP A 469 -13.65 7.46 -4.59
N GLY A 470 -12.69 8.16 -4.01
CA GLY A 470 -11.32 8.22 -4.51
C GLY A 470 -10.44 7.05 -4.08
N ILE A 471 -9.27 7.36 -3.51
CA ILE A 471 -8.28 6.37 -3.09
C ILE A 471 -8.62 5.85 -1.68
N GLU A 472 -8.39 4.56 -1.45
CA GLU A 472 -8.29 3.95 -0.12
C GLU A 472 -6.85 3.48 0.08
N LEU A 473 -6.08 4.17 0.92
CA LEU A 473 -4.75 3.70 1.30
C LEU A 473 -4.84 2.80 2.54
N ILE A 474 -4.35 1.56 2.42
CA ILE A 474 -4.04 0.68 3.54
C ILE A 474 -2.52 0.73 3.74
N TYR A 475 -2.09 1.47 4.75
CA TYR A 475 -0.69 1.53 5.15
C TYR A 475 -0.45 0.58 6.34
N ILE A 476 0.57 -0.27 6.23
CA ILE A 476 0.98 -1.22 7.26
C ILE A 476 2.48 -1.09 7.48
N ASP A 477 2.85 -0.84 8.73
CA ASP A 477 4.20 -0.92 9.23
C ASP A 477 4.38 -2.28 9.91
N MET A 478 5.03 -3.21 9.22
CA MET A 478 5.22 -4.60 9.68
C MET A 478 6.15 -4.66 10.88
N ALA A 479 7.18 -3.81 10.94
CA ALA A 479 8.05 -3.69 12.10
C ALA A 479 7.29 -3.19 13.34
N ALA A 480 6.31 -2.30 13.18
CA ALA A 480 5.44 -1.88 14.28
C ALA A 480 4.38 -2.93 14.68
N LEU A 481 3.97 -3.80 13.76
CA LEU A 481 3.07 -4.94 14.02
C LEU A 481 3.80 -6.13 14.62
N ALA A 482 5.10 -6.29 14.35
CA ALA A 482 6.00 -7.14 15.08
C ALA A 482 6.11 -6.57 16.50
N ILE A 483 5.15 -6.94 17.36
CA ILE A 483 5.34 -6.85 18.80
C ILE A 483 6.69 -7.49 19.04
N ASN A 484 7.69 -6.69 19.48
CA ASN A 484 8.96 -7.17 19.95
C ASN A 484 8.69 -8.48 20.69
N THR A 485 9.02 -9.61 20.06
CA THR A 485 9.17 -10.85 20.77
C THR A 485 10.41 -10.62 21.60
N VAL A 486 10.25 -9.90 22.72
CA VAL A 486 11.04 -10.17 23.89
C VAL A 486 10.92 -11.67 24.01
N GLU A 487 12.06 -12.38 23.97
CA GLU A 487 12.15 -13.77 24.38
C GLU A 487 11.59 -13.84 25.81
N ALA A 488 10.27 -13.90 25.92
CA ALA A 488 9.60 -14.37 27.09
C ALA A 488 9.82 -15.85 26.96
N ASP A 489 10.85 -16.37 27.65
CA ASP A 489 10.89 -17.77 28.00
C ASP A 489 9.45 -18.17 28.33
N HIS A 490 8.84 -19.02 27.51
CA HIS A 490 7.51 -19.56 27.77
C HIS A 490 7.63 -20.54 28.93
N ILE A 491 7.92 -20.02 30.12
CA ILE A 491 7.96 -20.80 31.34
C ILE A 491 6.51 -21.03 31.72
N ASN A 492 6.05 -22.27 31.61
CA ASN A 492 4.76 -22.68 32.16
C ASN A 492 4.89 -22.68 33.69
N LEU A 493 4.61 -21.53 34.31
CA LEU A 493 4.71 -21.34 35.76
C LEU A 493 3.50 -21.94 36.48
N ALA A 494 2.39 -22.14 35.76
CA ALA A 494 1.12 -22.62 36.29
C ALA A 494 1.02 -24.16 36.22
N SER A 495 0.86 -24.82 37.37
CA SER A 495 0.62 -26.26 37.43
C SER A 495 -0.33 -26.62 38.59
N PRO A 496 -1.38 -27.45 38.34
CA PRO A 496 -1.78 -27.99 37.05
C PRO A 496 -2.31 -26.89 36.11
N ASN A 497 -2.10 -27.08 34.81
CA ASN A 497 -2.63 -26.22 33.76
C ASN A 497 -2.86 -27.07 32.50
N PRO A 498 -4.12 -27.33 32.10
CA PRO A 498 -5.35 -26.74 32.62
C PRO A 498 -5.73 -27.25 34.02
N PHE A 499 -6.59 -26.51 34.75
CA PHE A 499 -7.00 -26.86 36.13
C PHE A 499 -8.51 -26.78 36.38
N THR A 500 -9.01 -27.56 37.34
CA THR A 500 -10.41 -27.53 37.78
C THR A 500 -10.60 -26.68 39.05
N ASN A 501 -9.85 -26.95 40.12
CA ASN A 501 -10.04 -26.29 41.42
C ASN A 501 -9.11 -25.09 41.65
N ASN A 502 -7.80 -25.32 41.50
CA ASN A 502 -6.77 -24.28 41.57
C ASN A 502 -5.59 -24.64 40.68
N THR A 503 -4.80 -23.63 40.33
CA THR A 503 -3.47 -23.78 39.78
C THR A 503 -2.46 -23.14 40.74
N THR A 504 -1.24 -23.64 40.72
CA THR A 504 -0.12 -23.07 41.47
C THR A 504 0.85 -22.44 40.49
N PHE A 505 1.10 -21.14 40.67
CA PHE A 505 2.17 -20.40 40.00
C PHE A 505 3.46 -20.53 40.80
N THR A 506 4.46 -21.22 40.23
CA THR A 506 5.82 -21.28 40.77
C THR A 506 6.62 -20.14 40.15
N LEU A 507 6.99 -19.12 40.91
CA LEU A 507 7.61 -17.90 40.39
C LEU A 507 9.13 -18.09 40.15
N PRO A 508 9.72 -17.48 39.10
CA PRO A 508 11.15 -17.50 38.83
C PRO A 508 12.01 -16.94 39.98
N GLU A 509 13.27 -17.38 40.08
CA GLU A 509 14.21 -16.83 41.06
C GLU A 509 14.59 -15.37 40.72
N GLY A 510 14.84 -14.56 41.75
CA GLY A 510 15.37 -13.20 41.57
C GLY A 510 14.33 -12.09 41.39
N LEU A 511 13.03 -12.40 41.40
CA LEU A 511 11.97 -11.37 41.36
C LEU A 511 12.00 -10.45 42.59
N ASP A 512 11.71 -9.18 42.36
CA ASP A 512 11.51 -8.18 43.41
C ASP A 512 10.28 -8.54 44.29
N PRO A 513 10.34 -8.33 45.61
CA PRO A 513 9.19 -8.51 46.51
C PRO A 513 7.92 -7.73 46.13
N ASP A 514 8.05 -6.65 45.35
CA ASP A 514 6.95 -5.83 44.85
C ASP A 514 6.45 -6.26 43.45
N ALA A 515 7.01 -7.34 42.88
CA ALA A 515 6.55 -7.89 41.61
C ALA A 515 5.07 -8.29 41.69
N LYS A 516 4.36 -8.22 40.56
CA LYS A 516 2.91 -8.45 40.49
C LYS A 516 2.57 -9.52 39.48
N LEU A 517 1.77 -10.50 39.89
CA LEU A 517 1.05 -11.41 39.01
C LEU A 517 -0.30 -10.78 38.66
N ALA A 518 -0.55 -10.56 37.37
CA ALA A 518 -1.85 -10.13 36.84
C ALA A 518 -2.38 -11.19 35.86
N ILE A 519 -3.70 -11.36 35.83
CA ILE A 519 -4.40 -12.28 34.93
C ILE A 519 -5.43 -11.50 34.14
N TYR A 520 -5.50 -11.79 32.85
CA TYR A 520 -6.32 -11.12 31.86
C TYR A 520 -7.22 -12.12 31.15
N ASP A 521 -8.41 -11.67 30.76
CA ASP A 521 -9.21 -12.39 29.77
C ASP A 521 -8.67 -12.15 28.34
N LEU A 522 -9.26 -12.84 27.36
CA LEU A 522 -8.85 -12.74 25.95
C LEU A 522 -9.19 -11.38 25.30
N SER A 523 -9.97 -10.52 25.96
CA SER A 523 -10.22 -9.15 25.50
C SER A 523 -9.15 -8.16 25.98
N GLY A 524 -8.19 -8.64 26.79
CA GLY A 524 -7.17 -7.80 27.42
C GLY A 524 -7.62 -7.14 28.72
N SER A 525 -8.80 -7.47 29.24
CA SER A 525 -9.29 -6.93 30.51
C SER A 525 -8.66 -7.67 31.69
N MET A 526 -8.10 -6.94 32.65
CA MET A 526 -7.51 -7.52 33.85
C MET A 526 -8.60 -8.04 34.79
N VAL A 527 -8.57 -9.35 35.08
CA VAL A 527 -9.57 -10.02 35.90
C VAL A 527 -9.07 -10.30 37.32
N TYR A 528 -7.76 -10.51 37.50
CA TYR A 528 -7.16 -10.81 38.80
C TYR A 528 -5.77 -10.19 38.92
N GLN A 529 -5.39 -9.75 40.12
CA GLN A 529 -4.03 -9.28 40.40
C GLN A 529 -3.63 -9.59 41.85
N MET A 530 -2.39 -10.03 42.04
CA MET A 530 -1.81 -10.22 43.37
C MET A 530 -0.31 -9.88 43.39
N ASN A 531 0.18 -9.40 44.53
CA ASN A 531 1.61 -9.19 44.74
C ASN A 531 2.32 -10.55 44.92
N CYS A 532 3.45 -10.70 44.26
CA CYS A 532 4.41 -11.76 44.44
C CYS A 532 5.17 -11.51 45.76
N ASN A 533 4.52 -11.76 46.89
CA ASN A 533 5.16 -11.69 48.21
C ASN A 533 6.43 -12.58 48.26
N GLN A 534 7.18 -12.57 49.37
CA GLN A 534 8.38 -13.43 49.56
C GLN A 534 8.15 -14.95 49.35
N SER A 535 6.88 -15.41 49.31
CA SER A 535 6.55 -16.77 48.88
C SER A 535 6.64 -16.89 47.36
N ARG A 536 7.56 -17.72 46.88
CA ARG A 536 7.74 -18.05 45.44
C ARG A 536 6.60 -18.88 44.84
N VAL A 537 5.53 -19.08 45.60
CA VAL A 537 4.40 -19.93 45.24
C VAL A 537 3.13 -19.14 45.47
N ILE A 538 2.34 -19.00 44.42
CA ILE A 538 1.03 -18.36 44.41
C ILE A 538 -0.02 -19.41 44.02
N ILE A 539 -1.06 -19.57 44.83
CA ILE A 539 -2.20 -20.42 44.48
C ILE A 539 -3.34 -19.53 43.98
N TRP A 540 -3.83 -19.82 42.78
CA TRP A 540 -4.99 -19.14 42.21
C TRP A 540 -6.15 -20.10 42.04
N TYR A 541 -7.32 -19.70 42.52
CA TYR A 541 -8.54 -20.52 42.49
C TYR A 541 -9.43 -20.18 41.30
N GLY A 542 -8.92 -19.48 40.29
CA GLY A 542 -9.69 -19.01 39.12
C GLY A 542 -10.85 -18.10 39.48
N ASP A 543 -10.61 -17.23 40.46
CA ASP A 543 -11.47 -16.14 40.88
C ASP A 543 -10.94 -14.80 40.37
N ASP A 544 -11.85 -13.83 40.21
CA ASP A 544 -11.49 -12.44 39.92
C ASP A 544 -11.02 -11.69 41.19
N SER A 545 -10.57 -10.45 41.04
CA SER A 545 -10.15 -9.60 42.16
C SER A 545 -11.23 -9.33 43.22
N GLN A 546 -12.48 -9.73 42.97
CA GLN A 546 -13.62 -9.59 43.88
C GLN A 546 -14.02 -10.94 44.51
N GLY A 547 -13.27 -12.01 44.25
CA GLY A 547 -13.51 -13.36 44.74
C GLY A 547 -14.63 -14.11 44.00
N ARG A 548 -15.05 -13.62 42.82
CA ARG A 548 -16.08 -14.30 42.00
C ARG A 548 -15.40 -15.27 41.04
N LEU A 549 -15.93 -16.49 40.96
CA LEU A 549 -15.38 -17.50 40.05
C LEU A 549 -15.51 -17.06 38.60
N LEU A 550 -14.41 -17.19 37.86
CA LEU A 550 -14.35 -16.95 36.44
C LEU A 550 -14.98 -18.12 35.66
N ILE A 551 -15.46 -17.83 34.45
CA ILE A 551 -16.00 -18.84 33.55
C ILE A 551 -14.87 -19.79 33.06
N PRO A 552 -15.16 -21.08 32.80
CA PRO A 552 -14.22 -21.97 32.15
C PRO A 552 -13.74 -21.38 30.82
N GLY A 553 -12.43 -21.41 30.57
CA GLY A 553 -11.84 -20.74 29.42
C GLY A 553 -10.34 -20.52 29.54
N LEU A 554 -9.78 -19.91 28.50
CA LEU A 554 -8.38 -19.54 28.40
C LEU A 554 -8.17 -18.13 28.95
N TYR A 555 -7.15 -17.97 29.78
CA TYR A 555 -6.71 -16.70 30.36
C TYR A 555 -5.20 -16.53 30.13
N ILE A 556 -4.74 -15.28 30.23
CA ILE A 556 -3.33 -14.93 30.09
C ILE A 556 -2.83 -14.39 31.42
N TYR A 557 -1.69 -14.86 31.90
CA TYR A 557 -1.03 -14.27 33.06
C TYR A 557 0.22 -13.48 32.65
N LYS A 558 0.51 -12.43 33.40
CA LYS A 558 1.73 -11.62 33.28
C LYS A 558 2.31 -11.37 34.67
N ILE A 559 3.63 -11.55 34.81
CA ILE A 559 4.39 -11.12 35.97
C ILE A 559 5.19 -9.89 35.58
N SER A 560 5.00 -8.79 36.33
CA SER A 560 5.71 -7.53 36.09
C SER A 560 6.58 -7.20 37.31
N ASP A 561 7.87 -7.03 37.06
CA ASP A 561 8.88 -6.55 38.01
C ASP A 561 9.36 -5.17 37.52
N GLN A 562 9.48 -4.19 38.42
CA GLN A 562 9.90 -2.83 38.06
C GLN A 562 11.43 -2.65 38.06
N LYS A 563 12.20 -3.60 38.62
CA LYS A 563 13.67 -3.51 38.68
C LYS A 563 14.38 -4.35 37.62
N ILE A 564 13.70 -5.33 37.06
CA ILE A 564 14.22 -6.18 35.99
C ILE A 564 13.39 -5.88 34.74
N SER A 565 14.04 -5.59 33.62
CA SER A 565 13.38 -5.37 32.32
C SER A 565 12.68 -6.63 31.77
N ASN A 566 12.67 -7.73 32.52
CA ASN A 566 12.13 -9.02 32.10
C ASN A 566 10.65 -9.12 32.48
N HIS A 567 9.84 -9.52 31.52
CA HIS A 567 8.42 -9.82 31.73
C HIS A 567 8.16 -11.30 31.48
N TYR A 568 7.59 -11.99 32.47
CA TYR A 568 7.14 -13.37 32.28
C TYR A 568 5.66 -13.37 31.92
N SER A 569 5.28 -14.09 30.87
CA SER A 569 3.88 -14.25 30.51
C SER A 569 3.59 -15.66 30.04
N GLY A 570 2.33 -16.06 30.15
CA GLY A 570 1.90 -17.38 29.70
C GLY A 570 0.39 -17.55 29.73
N LYS A 571 -0.04 -18.75 29.35
CA LYS A 571 -1.46 -19.11 29.25
C LYS A 571 -1.86 -19.95 30.45
N VAL A 572 -3.06 -19.73 30.97
CA VAL A 572 -3.65 -20.57 32.02
C VAL A 572 -5.10 -20.89 31.68
N SER A 573 -5.49 -22.15 31.80
CA SER A 573 -6.81 -22.63 31.36
C SER A 573 -7.62 -23.20 32.53
N ILE A 574 -8.85 -22.73 32.68
CA ILE A 574 -9.83 -23.22 33.65
C ILE A 574 -10.72 -24.25 32.96
N LEU A 575 -10.75 -25.48 33.46
CA LEU A 575 -11.69 -26.52 33.03
C LEU A 575 -13.04 -26.37 33.72
N ASN A 576 -14.07 -27.02 33.17
CA ASN A 576 -15.38 -27.12 33.80
C ASN A 576 -15.24 -27.58 35.26
N ARG A 577 -15.83 -26.80 36.16
CA ARG A 577 -15.79 -26.97 37.61
C ARG A 577 -17.01 -27.71 38.12
#